data_AF-A0A077Z6I8-F1
#
_entry.id   AF-A0A077Z6I8-F1
#
_cell.length_a   1.000
_cell.length_b   1.000
_cell.length_c   1.000
_cell.angle_alpha   90.00
_cell.angle_beta   90.00
_cell.angle_gamma   90.00
#
_symmetry.space_group_name_H-M   'P 1'
#
loop_
_entity.id
_entity.type
_entity.pdbx_description
1 polymer ?
#
loop_
_entity_poly.entity_id
_entity_poly.type
_entity_poly.pdbx_seq_one_letter_code
_entity_poly.pdbx_strand_id
1 'polypeptide(L)'
;MNRLPDTEKLRICKLYFVFGLFGLPSIWLVNGIWFFGQAFFRQPPFPEQCSIRSYVILSLIGASLWIIGFAFWANMFLSVRISWGATGDEMSLIIPFGEL
;
A
#
# COMPACT_ATOMS: atom_id res chain seq x y z
N MET A 1 8.31 -5.09 18.51
CA MET A 1 8.41 -3.62 18.37
C MET A 1 8.63 -2.88 19.70
N ASN A 2 8.08 -3.35 20.83
CA ASN A 2 8.23 -2.64 22.12
C ASN A 2 9.67 -2.55 22.65
N ARG A 3 10.58 -3.43 22.21
CA ARG A 3 12.00 -3.43 22.60
C ARG A 3 12.88 -2.44 21.84
N LEU A 4 12.37 -1.84 20.77
CA LEU A 4 13.15 -0.92 19.94
C LEU A 4 13.09 0.51 20.51
N PRO A 5 14.21 1.27 20.50
CA PRO A 5 14.21 2.70 20.77
C PRO A 5 13.24 3.44 19.86
N ASP A 6 12.64 4.53 20.33
CA ASP A 6 11.61 5.26 19.57
C ASP A 6 12.17 5.91 18.29
N THR A 7 13.46 6.26 18.29
CA THR A 7 14.20 6.74 17.10
C THR A 7 14.34 5.67 16.02
N GLU A 8 14.58 4.42 16.41
CA GLU A 8 14.67 3.27 15.49
C GLU A 8 13.32 2.96 14.86
N LYS A 9 12.23 3.08 15.64
CA LYS A 9 10.86 2.91 15.13
C LYS A 9 10.55 3.93 14.04
N LEU A 10 10.91 5.20 14.25
CA LEU A 10 10.73 6.25 13.25
C LEU A 10 11.54 5.95 11.98
N ARG A 11 12.80 5.49 12.12
CA ARG A 11 13.65 5.12 10.99
C ARG A 11 13.01 4.01 10.14
N ILE A 12 12.50 2.96 10.78
CA ILE A 12 11.81 1.86 10.10
C ILE A 12 10.55 2.36 9.39
N CYS A 13 9.72 3.17 10.06
CA CYS A 13 8.50 3.73 9.47
C CYS A 13 8.80 4.59 8.23
N LYS A 14 9.84 5.44 8.28
CA LYS A 14 10.30 6.23 7.14
C LYS A 14 10.80 5.34 6.00
N LEU A 15 11.58 4.30 6.31
CA LEU A 15 12.10 3.39 5.31
C LEU A 15 10.97 2.64 4.59
N TYR A 16 9.97 2.15 5.32
CA TYR A 16 8.81 1.48 4.76
C TYR A 16 7.96 2.45 3.92
N PHE A 17 7.83 3.70 4.35
CA PHE A 17 7.18 4.75 3.57
C PHE A 17 7.90 4.97 2.23
N VAL A 18 9.24 5.08 2.23
CA VAL A 18 10.04 5.24 1.01
C VAL A 18 9.94 4.00 0.11
N PHE A 19 10.01 2.79 0.67
CA PHE A 19 9.84 1.57 -0.12
C PHE A 19 8.48 1.48 -0.80
N GLY A 20 7.41 1.96 -0.16
CA GLY A 20 6.09 1.97 -0.79
C GLY A 20 5.99 2.93 -2.01
N LEU A 21 6.86 3.95 -2.10
CA LEU A 21 6.94 4.81 -3.30
C LEU A 21 7.46 4.06 -4.54
N PHE A 22 8.18 2.94 -4.37
CA PHE A 22 8.64 2.09 -5.48
C PHE A 22 7.52 1.18 -6.05
N GLY A 23 6.26 1.61 -5.97
CA GLY A 23 5.12 0.86 -6.51
C GLY A 23 4.70 -0.36 -5.67
N LEU A 24 4.97 -0.33 -4.36
CA LEU A 24 4.71 -1.45 -3.45
C LEU A 24 3.64 -1.06 -2.42
N PRO A 25 2.34 -1.03 -2.80
CA PRO A 25 1.27 -0.61 -1.89
C PRO A 25 1.10 -1.54 -0.69
N SER A 26 1.48 -2.81 -0.82
CA SER A 26 1.48 -3.77 0.28
C SER A 26 2.40 -3.31 1.43
N ILE A 27 3.54 -2.69 1.13
CA ILE A 27 4.46 -2.16 2.14
C ILE A 27 3.83 -0.99 2.88
N TRP A 28 3.14 -0.09 2.18
CA TRP A 28 2.38 0.99 2.82
C TRP A 28 1.27 0.48 3.72
N LEU A 29 0.55 -0.57 3.30
CA LEU A 29 -0.47 -1.20 4.11
C LEU A 29 0.12 -1.82 5.39
N VAL A 30 1.22 -2.57 5.27
CA VAL A 30 1.93 -3.15 6.42
C VAL A 30 2.45 -2.06 7.35
N ASN A 31 3.05 -0.98 6.82
CA ASN A 31 3.50 0.16 7.61
C ASN A 31 2.33 0.80 8.38
N GLY A 32 1.21 1.02 7.68
CA GLY A 32 -0.01 1.57 8.24
C GLY A 32 -0.54 0.74 9.40
N ILE A 33 -0.77 -0.55 9.17
CA ILE A 33 -1.36 -1.48 10.17
C ILE A 33 -0.42 -1.67 11.36
N TRP A 34 0.88 -1.91 11.12
CA TRP A 34 1.82 -2.21 12.19
C TRP A 34 2.04 -1.01 13.11
N PHE A 35 2.25 0.18 12.53
CA PHE A 35 2.49 1.39 13.32
C PHE A 35 1.20 2.08 13.78
N PHE A 36 0.01 1.67 13.33
CA PHE A 36 -1.27 2.26 13.75
C PHE A 36 -1.40 2.34 15.28
N GLY A 37 -1.13 1.21 15.96
CA GLY A 37 -1.23 1.17 17.41
C GLY A 37 -0.22 2.08 18.12
N GLN A 38 0.98 2.26 17.55
CA GLN A 38 1.99 3.15 18.11
C GLN A 38 1.71 4.63 17.82
N ALA A 39 1.08 4.92 16.69
CA ALA A 39 0.69 6.28 16.32
C ALA A 39 -0.49 6.77 17.17
N PHE A 40 -1.52 5.94 17.39
CA PHE A 40 -2.79 6.37 17.97
C PHE A 40 -3.06 5.89 19.40
N PHE A 41 -2.58 4.72 19.81
CA PHE A 41 -2.92 4.13 21.12
C PHE A 41 -1.78 4.15 22.14
N ARG A 42 -0.54 4.45 21.74
CA ARG A 42 0.60 4.49 22.66
C ARG A 42 0.53 5.72 23.57
N GLN A 43 0.63 5.46 24.87
CA GLN A 43 0.75 6.42 25.96
C GLN A 43 1.96 6.03 26.83
N PRO A 44 2.75 6.97 27.39
CA PRO A 44 2.68 8.43 27.23
C PRO A 44 3.15 8.89 25.85
N PRO A 45 2.80 10.12 25.43
CA PRO A 45 3.25 10.66 24.16
C PRO A 45 4.77 10.84 24.14
N PHE A 46 5.39 10.49 23.02
CA PHE A 46 6.83 10.62 22.77
C PHE A 46 7.07 11.54 21.57
N PRO A 47 8.20 12.26 21.49
CA PRO A 47 8.41 13.30 20.49
C PRO A 47 8.27 12.82 19.05
N GLU A 48 8.68 11.59 18.75
CA GLU A 48 8.59 11.00 17.40
C GLU A 48 7.17 10.53 17.02
N GLN A 49 6.23 10.44 17.97
CA GLN A 49 4.87 9.95 17.72
C GLN A 49 4.12 10.79 16.68
N CYS A 50 4.33 12.11 16.71
CA CYS A 50 3.71 13.02 15.74
C CYS A 50 4.20 12.72 14.31
N SER A 51 5.52 12.53 14.14
CA SER A 51 6.09 12.14 12.84
C SER A 51 5.59 10.77 12.38
N ILE A 52 5.57 9.77 13.27
CA ILE A 52 5.06 8.43 12.94
C ILE A 52 3.60 8.50 12.50
N ARG A 53 2.76 9.27 13.20
CA ARG A 53 1.34 9.46 12.85
C ARG A 53 1.17 10.02 11.45
N SER A 54 1.94 11.04 11.07
CA SER A 54 1.91 11.59 9.71
C SER A 54 2.31 10.56 8.66
N TYR A 55 3.40 9.81 8.87
CA TYR A 55 3.82 8.77 7.93
C TYR A 55 2.82 7.62 7.82
N VAL A 56 2.19 7.21 8.93
CA VAL A 56 1.14 6.18 8.95
C VAL A 56 -0.07 6.63 8.14
N ILE A 57 -0.55 7.87 8.35
CA ILE A 57 -1.68 8.42 7.60
C ILE A 57 -1.34 8.52 6.11
N LEU A 58 -0.17 9.05 5.76
CA LEU A 58 0.27 9.14 4.36
C LEU A 58 0.42 7.77 3.71
N SER A 59 0.97 6.77 4.41
CA SER A 59 1.01 5.39 3.94
C SER A 59 -0.40 4.81 3.71
N LEU A 60 -1.34 5.01 4.63
CA LEU A 60 -2.71 4.51 4.47
C LEU A 60 -3.44 5.17 3.29
N ILE A 61 -3.26 6.48 3.10
CA ILE A 61 -3.78 7.21 1.94
C ILE A 61 -3.17 6.65 0.66
N GLY A 62 -1.84 6.54 0.61
CA GLY A 62 -1.13 5.99 -0.55
C GLY A 62 -1.55 4.56 -0.88
N ALA A 63 -1.71 3.69 0.12
CA ALA A 63 -2.19 2.34 -0.06
C ALA A 63 -3.63 2.32 -0.61
N SER A 64 -4.50 3.18 -0.10
CA SER A 64 -5.89 3.31 -0.56
C SER A 64 -5.95 3.78 -2.02
N LEU A 65 -5.15 4.78 -2.39
CA LEU A 65 -5.05 5.26 -3.77
C LEU A 65 -4.58 4.17 -4.73
N TRP A 66 -3.57 3.38 -4.34
CA TRP A 66 -3.13 2.24 -5.14
C TRP A 66 -4.19 1.16 -5.26
N ILE A 67 -4.88 0.81 -4.17
CA ILE A 67 -5.97 -0.18 -4.21
C ILE A 67 -7.07 0.28 -5.17
N ILE A 68 -7.45 1.56 -5.11
CA ILE A 68 -8.43 2.15 -6.03
C ILE A 68 -7.90 2.10 -7.48
N GLY A 69 -6.64 2.46 -7.71
CA GLY A 69 -6.02 2.41 -9.04
C GLY A 69 -5.96 0.99 -9.62
N PHE A 70 -5.55 0.01 -8.83
CA PHE A 70 -5.55 -1.40 -9.22
C PHE A 70 -6.95 -1.93 -9.45
N ALA A 71 -7.91 -1.61 -8.57
CA ALA A 71 -9.30 -2.01 -8.75
C ALA A 71 -9.88 -1.40 -10.01
N PHE A 72 -9.65 -0.10 -10.26
CA PHE A 72 -10.09 0.58 -11.47
C PHE A 72 -9.48 -0.05 -12.73
N TRP A 73 -8.17 -0.28 -12.74
CA TRP A 73 -7.48 -0.95 -13.85
C TRP A 73 -8.02 -2.36 -14.08
N ALA A 74 -8.19 -3.16 -13.02
CA ALA A 74 -8.72 -4.51 -13.13
C ALA A 74 -10.15 -4.52 -13.68
N ASN A 75 -11.03 -3.61 -13.20
CA ASN A 75 -12.40 -3.50 -13.70
C ASN A 75 -12.42 -3.06 -15.17
N MET A 76 -11.61 -2.08 -15.54
CA MET A 76 -11.51 -1.62 -16.93
C MET A 76 -10.99 -2.73 -17.84
N PHE A 77 -9.90 -3.39 -17.45
CA PHE A 77 -9.32 -4.49 -18.21
C PHE A 77 -10.34 -5.63 -18.38
N LEU A 78 -10.96 -6.09 -17.29
CA LEU A 78 -11.96 -7.17 -17.37
C LEU A 78 -13.18 -6.81 -18.22
N SER A 79 -13.63 -5.55 -18.18
CA SER A 79 -14.81 -5.11 -18.94
C SER A 79 -14.55 -4.93 -20.44
N VAL A 80 -13.31 -4.59 -20.82
CA VAL A 80 -12.98 -4.10 -22.17
C VAL A 80 -11.95 -5.01 -22.88
N ARG A 81 -11.35 -6.00 -22.19
CA ARG A 81 -10.30 -6.90 -22.71
C ARG A 81 -10.66 -7.50 -24.06
N ILE A 82 -11.87 -8.03 -24.22
CA ILE A 82 -12.31 -8.67 -25.47
C ILE A 82 -12.23 -7.69 -26.65
N SER A 83 -12.59 -6.43 -26.43
CA SER A 83 -12.56 -5.39 -27.48
C SER A 83 -11.13 -4.96 -27.87
N TRP A 84 -10.13 -5.24 -27.02
CA TRP A 84 -8.72 -4.97 -27.33
C TRP A 84 -8.10 -6.03 -28.24
N GLY A 85 -8.78 -7.16 -28.47
CA GLY A 85 -8.30 -8.24 -29.32
C GLY A 85 -6.92 -8.75 -28.89
N ALA A 86 -5.98 -8.85 -29.85
CA ALA A 86 -4.64 -9.36 -29.61
C ALA A 86 -3.90 -8.64 -28.47
N THR A 87 -4.08 -7.32 -28.32
CA THR A 87 -3.47 -6.56 -27.23
C THR A 87 -4.01 -6.99 -25.86
N GLY A 88 -5.30 -7.31 -25.77
CA GLY A 88 -5.91 -7.82 -24.54
C GLY A 88 -5.41 -9.22 -24.18
N ASP A 89 -5.13 -10.05 -25.17
CA ASP A 89 -4.59 -11.40 -24.99
C ASP A 89 -3.11 -11.39 -24.60
N GLU A 90 -2.29 -10.54 -25.23
CA GLU A 90 -0.88 -10.36 -24.89
C GLU A 90 -0.67 -9.85 -23.46
N MET A 91 -1.59 -9.01 -22.96
CA MET A 91 -1.56 -8.52 -21.59
C MET A 91 -2.12 -9.52 -20.56
N SER A 92 -2.86 -10.54 -21.01
CA SER A 92 -3.49 -11.51 -20.12
C SER A 92 -2.50 -12.59 -19.71
N LEU A 93 -2.25 -12.72 -18.40
CA LEU A 93 -1.44 -13.82 -17.86
C LEU A 93 -2.23 -15.15 -17.86
N ILE A 94 -3.55 -15.07 -17.74
CA ILE A 94 -4.46 -16.21 -17.70
C ILE A 94 -5.60 -15.91 -18.66
N ILE A 95 -5.73 -16.71 -19.70
CA ILE A 95 -6.84 -16.66 -20.65
C ILE A 95 -7.91 -17.66 -20.14
N PRO A 96 -9.15 -17.22 -19.88
CA PRO A 96 -10.22 -18.14 -19.50
C PRO A 96 -10.55 -19.06 -20.67
N PHE A 97 -10.62 -20.37 -20.42
CA PHE A 97 -11.09 -21.32 -21.42
C PHE A 97 -12.61 -21.17 -21.60
N GLY A 98 -13.06 -20.94 -22.84
CA GLY A 98 -14.48 -20.97 -23.20
C GLY A 98 -15.16 -19.61 -23.38
N GLU A 99 -14.45 -18.50 -23.17
CA GLU A 99 -14.93 -17.15 -23.44
C GLU A 99 -13.97 -16.44 -24.42
N LEU A 100 -14.39 -16.36 -25.69
CA LEU A 100 -13.82 -15.46 -26.70
C LEU A 100 -14.71 -14.23 -26.82
#